data_AF-A0A202B6Q7-F1
#
_entry.id   AF-A0A202B6Q7-F1
#
_cell.length_a   1.000
_cell.length_b   1.000
_cell.length_c   1.000
_cell.angle_alpha   90.00
_cell.angle_beta   90.00
_cell.angle_gamma   90.00
#
_symmetry.space_group_name_H-M   'P 1'
#
loop_
_entity.id
_entity.type
_entity.pdbx_description
1 polymer ?
#
loop_
_entity_poly.entity_id
_entity_poly.type
_entity_poly.pdbx_seq_one_letter_code
_entity_poly.pdbx_strand_id
1 'polypeptide(L)'
;MTATPVGILLLLVLILFSLHIVWRLVRSRDGTAVACFLAAYLILAALLDHHPEPVSIEPLALPLFYPYAWLGIAAAMWAAVHMRVGRRAWRFPGRDVRLAALCASQLALHIGVLALSPWLEWRPLAAYVLVSPLVAVVSYIAYRLQLMEMRRRAECETSWAFWGGLCLILPVALAWLAVRAMPLLLYLT
;
A
#
# COMPACT_ATOMS: atom_id res chain seq x y z
N MET A 1 28.79 1.66 -9.00
CA MET A 1 27.85 0.53 -8.84
C MET A 1 27.02 0.43 -10.11
N THR A 2 27.24 -0.59 -10.94
CA THR A 2 26.44 -0.82 -12.15
C THR A 2 25.09 -1.39 -11.73
N ALA A 3 23.99 -0.68 -12.04
CA ALA A 3 22.65 -1.18 -11.75
C ALA A 3 22.43 -2.49 -12.51
N THR A 4 22.20 -3.59 -11.79
CA THR A 4 21.86 -4.87 -12.42
C THR A 4 20.52 -4.72 -13.16
N PRO A 5 20.29 -5.42 -14.28
CA PRO A 5 19.01 -5.36 -15.01
C PRO A 5 17.80 -5.62 -14.10
N VAL A 6 17.96 -6.49 -13.11
CA VAL A 6 16.95 -6.78 -12.08
C VAL A 6 16.70 -5.55 -11.20
N GLY A 7 17.74 -4.89 -10.70
CA GLY A 7 17.59 -3.66 -9.91
C GLY A 7 16.87 -2.54 -10.67
N ILE A 8 17.16 -2.38 -11.97
CA ILE A 8 16.47 -1.40 -12.84
C ILE A 8 14.98 -1.76 -12.96
N LEU A 9 14.66 -3.04 -13.19
CA LEU A 9 13.28 -3.51 -13.28
C LEU A 9 12.51 -3.25 -11.97
N LEU A 10 13.11 -3.54 -10.83
CA LEU A 10 12.51 -3.32 -9.51
C LEU A 10 12.27 -1.82 -9.23
N LEU A 11 13.21 -0.96 -9.62
CA LEU A 11 13.04 0.49 -9.51
C LEU A 11 11.92 1.00 -10.43
N LEU A 12 11.85 0.49 -11.66
CA LEU A 12 10.80 0.83 -12.61
C LEU A 12 9.41 0.50 -12.06
N VAL A 13 9.26 -0.63 -11.36
CA VAL A 13 8.00 -1.01 -10.69
C VAL A 13 7.59 0.06 -9.67
N LEU A 14 8.52 0.54 -8.83
CA LEU A 14 8.23 1.58 -7.83
C LEU A 14 7.85 2.92 -8.48
N ILE A 15 8.55 3.30 -9.56
CA ILE A 15 8.26 4.52 -10.31
C ILE A 15 6.86 4.45 -10.93
N LEU A 16 6.54 3.34 -11.61
CA LEU A 16 5.23 3.15 -12.24
C LEU A 16 4.10 3.11 -11.23
N PHE A 17 4.32 2.47 -10.08
CA PHE A 17 3.36 2.42 -9.00
C PHE A 17 3.11 3.81 -8.40
N SER A 18 4.18 4.57 -8.12
CA SER A 18 4.09 5.95 -7.64
C SER A 18 3.35 6.86 -8.64
N LEU A 19 3.70 6.75 -9.92
CA LEU A 19 3.04 7.51 -10.99
C LEU A 19 1.55 7.15 -11.09
N HIS A 20 1.20 5.88 -10.94
CA HIS A 20 -0.19 5.44 -10.91
C HIS A 20 -0.97 6.09 -9.76
N ILE A 21 -0.37 6.13 -8.57
CA ILE A 21 -0.97 6.74 -7.38
C ILE A 21 -1.21 8.24 -7.62
N VAL A 22 -0.19 8.97 -8.06
CA VAL A 22 -0.29 10.42 -8.33
C VAL A 22 -1.32 10.69 -9.41
N TRP A 23 -1.31 9.92 -10.50
CA TRP A 23 -2.31 10.03 -11.56
C TRP A 23 -3.73 9.80 -11.05
N ARG A 24 -3.94 8.78 -10.20
CA ARG A 24 -5.25 8.51 -9.59
C ARG A 24 -5.71 9.68 -8.72
N LEU A 25 -4.80 10.23 -7.92
CA LEU A 25 -5.06 11.35 -7.03
C LEU A 25 -5.44 12.62 -7.80
N VAL A 26 -4.69 12.97 -8.84
CA VAL A 26 -5.01 14.13 -9.69
C VAL A 26 -6.35 13.92 -10.39
N ARG A 27 -6.65 12.69 -10.85
CA ARG A 27 -7.92 12.43 -11.55
C ARG A 27 -9.13 12.47 -10.59
N SER A 28 -8.97 12.04 -9.33
CA SER A 28 -10.11 12.01 -8.39
C SER A 28 -10.68 13.39 -8.08
N ARG A 29 -9.87 14.46 -8.23
CA ARG A 29 -10.21 15.85 -7.87
C ARG A 29 -10.71 15.98 -6.41
N ASP A 30 -10.29 15.07 -5.53
CA ASP A 30 -10.62 15.10 -4.11
C ASP A 30 -9.52 15.82 -3.33
N GLY A 31 -9.78 17.08 -2.96
CA GLY A 31 -8.82 17.90 -2.19
C GLY A 31 -8.48 17.30 -0.82
N THR A 32 -9.40 16.56 -0.21
CA THR A 32 -9.16 15.87 1.07
C THR A 32 -8.15 14.75 0.85
N ALA A 33 -8.29 13.99 -0.23
CA ALA A 33 -7.31 12.97 -0.59
C ALA A 33 -5.94 13.60 -0.83
N VAL A 34 -5.85 14.72 -1.55
CA VAL A 34 -4.56 15.41 -1.77
C VAL A 34 -3.90 15.78 -0.45
N ALA A 35 -4.66 16.36 0.48
CA ALA A 35 -4.15 16.73 1.80
C ALA A 35 -3.69 15.50 2.61
N CYS A 36 -4.46 14.42 2.64
CA CYS A 36 -4.09 13.18 3.32
C CYS A 36 -2.80 12.56 2.74
N PHE A 37 -2.64 12.58 1.42
CA PHE A 37 -1.46 12.03 0.74
C PHE A 37 -0.20 12.83 1.03
N LEU A 38 -0.29 14.16 0.99
CA LEU A 38 0.82 15.04 1.32
C LEU A 38 1.21 14.90 2.81
N ALA A 39 0.21 14.91 3.71
CA ALA A 39 0.45 14.74 5.14
C ALA A 39 1.10 13.38 5.43
N ALA A 40 0.60 12.29 4.82
CA ALA A 40 1.16 10.97 4.99
C ALA A 40 2.61 10.86 4.50
N TYR A 41 2.95 11.51 3.40
CA TYR A 41 4.32 11.57 2.90
C TYR A 41 5.25 12.24 3.92
N LEU A 42 4.85 13.40 4.45
CA LEU A 42 5.63 14.14 5.44
C LEU A 42 5.75 13.40 6.76
N ILE A 43 4.67 12.75 7.22
CA ILE A 43 4.69 11.90 8.42
C ILE A 43 5.71 10.78 8.22
N LEU A 44 5.68 10.08 7.08
CA LEU A 44 6.62 9.00 6.82
C LEU A 44 8.07 9.51 6.72
N ALA A 45 8.30 10.64 6.05
CA ALA A 45 9.62 11.26 5.98
C ALA A 45 10.15 11.58 7.38
N ALA A 46 9.33 12.20 8.24
CA ALA A 46 9.71 12.53 9.62
C ALA A 46 9.99 11.28 10.47
N LEU A 47 9.19 10.22 10.31
CA LEU A 47 9.41 8.95 11.01
C LEU A 47 10.72 8.27 10.60
N LEU A 48 11.10 8.37 9.32
CA LEU A 48 12.34 7.80 8.80
C LEU A 48 13.57 8.67 9.16
N ASP A 49 13.40 9.99 9.29
CA ASP A 49 14.45 10.92 9.72
C ASP A 49 14.89 10.68 11.17
N HIS A 50 13.96 10.25 12.04
CA HIS A 50 14.25 9.95 13.45
C HIS A 50 14.98 8.61 13.67
N HIS A 51 15.46 7.95 12.61
CA HIS A 51 16.19 6.70 12.74
C HIS A 51 17.60 6.95 13.33
N PRO A 52 18.04 6.19 14.35
CA PRO A 52 19.29 6.48 15.07
C PRO A 52 20.57 6.32 14.26
N GLU A 53 20.50 5.69 13.08
CA GLU A 53 21.63 5.55 12.17
C GLU A 53 21.54 6.58 11.03
N PRO A 54 22.63 7.33 10.74
CA PRO A 54 22.65 8.28 9.65
C PRO A 54 22.53 7.53 8.30
N VAL A 55 21.36 7.60 7.69
CA VAL A 55 21.14 7.08 6.34
C VAL A 55 21.66 8.13 5.34
N SER A 56 22.55 7.74 4.42
CA SER A 56 23.11 8.64 3.39
C SER A 56 22.11 9.15 2.35
N ILE A 57 20.83 8.78 2.48
CA ILE A 57 19.74 9.18 1.60
C ILE A 57 18.97 10.28 2.33
N GLU A 58 18.70 11.39 1.65
CA GLU A 58 17.89 12.47 2.21
C GLU A 58 16.54 11.91 2.73
N PRO A 59 16.12 12.27 3.96
CA PRO A 59 14.88 11.78 4.57
C PRO A 59 13.64 11.99 3.69
N LEU A 60 13.65 13.04 2.86
CA LEU A 60 12.59 13.34 1.92
C LEU A 60 12.56 12.39 0.71
N ALA A 61 13.66 11.73 0.36
CA ALA A 61 13.71 10.78 -0.75
C ALA A 61 13.31 9.35 -0.33
N LEU A 62 13.54 8.99 0.93
CA LEU A 62 13.24 7.67 1.51
C LEU A 62 11.78 7.20 1.29
N PRO A 63 10.74 8.03 1.51
CA PRO A 63 9.35 7.66 1.23
C PRO A 63 9.07 7.23 -0.22
N LEU A 64 9.87 7.67 -1.20
CA LEU A 64 9.72 7.26 -2.60
C LEU A 64 10.06 5.79 -2.83
N PHE A 65 10.86 5.20 -1.94
CA PHE A 65 11.13 3.77 -1.94
C PHE A 65 10.05 2.96 -1.22
N TYR A 66 9.13 3.60 -0.51
CA TYR A 66 8.04 2.96 0.23
C TYR A 66 6.67 3.55 -0.15
N PRO A 67 6.31 3.57 -1.45
CA PRO A 67 5.10 4.26 -1.91
C PRO A 67 3.80 3.70 -1.34
N TYR A 68 3.77 2.40 -1.07
CA TYR A 68 2.64 1.75 -0.41
C TYR A 68 2.49 2.18 1.05
N ALA A 69 3.57 2.57 1.74
CA ALA A 69 3.53 2.89 3.16
C ALA A 69 2.86 4.23 3.43
N TRP A 70 3.32 5.31 2.77
CA TRP A 70 2.64 6.59 2.89
C TRP A 70 1.24 6.53 2.25
N LEU A 71 1.02 5.70 1.23
CA LEU A 71 -0.31 5.46 0.70
C LEU A 71 -1.23 4.79 1.75
N GLY A 72 -0.72 3.85 2.56
CA GLY A 72 -1.46 3.23 3.65
C GLY A 72 -1.87 4.22 4.74
N ILE A 73 -0.93 5.08 5.15
CA ILE A 73 -1.19 6.17 6.12
C ILE A 73 -2.26 7.12 5.55
N ALA A 74 -2.10 7.53 4.28
CA ALA A 74 -3.06 8.40 3.61
C ALA A 74 -4.45 7.75 3.51
N ALA A 75 -4.52 6.45 3.21
CA ALA A 75 -5.75 5.70 3.14
C ALA A 75 -6.46 5.63 4.51
N ALA A 76 -5.70 5.49 5.60
CA ALA A 76 -6.25 5.52 6.96
C ALA A 76 -6.85 6.89 7.30
N MET A 77 -6.11 7.97 7.04
CA MET A 77 -6.60 9.33 7.25
C MET A 77 -7.84 9.63 6.40
N TRP A 78 -7.80 9.28 5.11
CA TRP A 78 -8.90 9.53 4.17
C TRP A 78 -10.15 8.72 4.53
N ALA A 79 -9.99 7.45 4.91
CA ALA A 79 -11.11 6.62 5.33
C ALA A 79 -11.72 7.09 6.65
N ALA A 80 -10.93 7.59 7.61
CA ALA A 80 -11.46 8.14 8.85
C ALA A 80 -12.46 9.29 8.60
N VAL A 81 -12.27 10.06 7.52
CA VAL A 81 -13.14 11.18 7.16
C VAL A 81 -14.35 10.74 6.32
N HIS A 82 -14.19 9.77 5.41
CA HIS A 82 -15.18 9.50 4.37
C HIS A 82 -15.89 8.14 4.47
N MET A 83 -15.35 7.21 5.25
CA MET A 83 -15.92 5.87 5.38
C MET A 83 -17.16 5.89 6.24
N ARG A 84 -18.24 5.27 5.75
CA ARG A 84 -19.44 4.97 6.52
C ARG A 84 -19.55 3.47 6.71
N VAL A 85 -19.60 3.07 7.97
CA VAL A 85 -19.70 1.65 8.35
C VAL A 85 -21.16 1.22 8.32
N GLY A 86 -21.47 0.23 7.49
CA GLY A 86 -22.76 -0.45 7.49
C GLY A 86 -22.67 -1.85 8.08
N ARG A 87 -23.82 -2.51 8.27
CA ARG A 87 -23.90 -3.87 8.83
C ARG A 87 -23.17 -4.93 8.02
N ARG A 88 -23.12 -4.79 6.68
CA ARG A 88 -22.55 -5.80 5.76
C ARG A 88 -21.48 -5.25 4.83
N ALA A 89 -21.30 -3.93 4.78
CA ALA A 89 -20.42 -3.27 3.84
C ALA A 89 -19.87 -1.96 4.40
N TRP A 90 -18.74 -1.55 3.86
CA TRP A 90 -18.20 -0.20 3.98
C TRP A 90 -18.63 0.62 2.79
N ARG A 91 -19.09 1.83 3.05
CA ARG A 91 -19.59 2.74 2.02
C ARG A 91 -18.77 4.01 1.97
N PHE A 92 -18.58 4.53 0.77
CA PHE A 92 -17.88 5.78 0.48
C PHE A 92 -18.80 6.69 -0.32
N PRO A 93 -19.84 7.26 0.31
CA PRO A 93 -20.90 7.98 -0.40
C PRO A 93 -20.35 9.22 -1.12
N GLY A 94 -20.72 9.36 -2.40
CA GLY A 94 -20.31 10.50 -3.24
C GLY A 94 -18.82 10.54 -3.60
N ARG A 95 -18.07 9.46 -3.38
CA ARG A 95 -16.62 9.38 -3.69
C ARG A 95 -16.35 8.62 -4.98
N ASP A 96 -15.24 8.96 -5.64
CA ASP A 96 -14.76 8.22 -6.80
C ASP A 96 -14.43 6.78 -6.42
N VAL A 97 -15.08 5.82 -7.11
CA VAL A 97 -14.94 4.37 -6.84
C VAL A 97 -13.49 3.91 -6.96
N ARG A 98 -12.70 4.51 -7.86
CA ARG A 98 -11.31 4.09 -8.06
C ARG A 98 -10.42 4.58 -6.92
N LEU A 99 -10.63 5.79 -6.41
CA LEU A 99 -9.95 6.27 -5.21
C LEU A 99 -10.37 5.46 -3.97
N ALA A 100 -11.66 5.22 -3.80
CA ALA A 100 -12.17 4.44 -2.67
C ALA A 100 -11.62 2.99 -2.68
N ALA A 101 -11.56 2.36 -3.85
CA ALA A 101 -10.97 1.04 -4.00
C ALA A 101 -9.46 1.03 -3.71
N LEU A 102 -8.74 2.09 -4.10
CA LEU A 102 -7.33 2.25 -3.74
C LEU A 102 -7.21 2.32 -2.22
N CYS A 103 -7.84 3.30 -1.57
CA CYS A 103 -7.72 3.46 -0.12
C CYS A 103 -8.16 2.20 0.66
N ALA A 104 -9.29 1.58 0.28
CA ALA A 104 -9.80 0.40 0.95
C ALA A 104 -8.85 -0.81 0.83
N SER A 105 -8.22 -1.03 -0.33
CA SER A 105 -7.27 -2.13 -0.49
C SER A 105 -5.98 -1.92 0.29
N GLN A 106 -5.52 -0.67 0.40
CA GLN A 106 -4.32 -0.35 1.17
C GLN A 106 -4.57 -0.47 2.67
N LEU A 107 -5.75 -0.08 3.13
CA LEU A 107 -6.18 -0.36 4.49
C LEU A 107 -6.20 -1.86 4.78
N ALA A 108 -6.75 -2.67 3.85
CA ALA A 108 -6.75 -4.13 4.02
C ALA A 108 -5.33 -4.68 4.13
N LEU A 109 -4.43 -4.22 3.26
CA LEU A 109 -3.02 -4.62 3.28
C LEU A 109 -2.37 -4.29 4.62
N HIS A 110 -2.47 -3.04 5.08
CA HIS A 110 -1.77 -2.59 6.28
C HIS A 110 -2.35 -3.19 7.56
N ILE A 111 -3.69 -3.23 7.67
CA ILE A 111 -4.36 -3.88 8.81
C ILE A 111 -4.04 -5.37 8.82
N GLY A 112 -4.09 -6.04 7.65
CA GLY A 112 -3.72 -7.44 7.53
C GLY A 112 -2.28 -7.73 7.93
N VAL A 113 -1.31 -6.93 7.44
CA VAL A 113 0.11 -7.07 7.81
C VAL A 113 0.30 -6.85 9.30
N LEU A 114 -0.23 -5.79 9.88
CA LEU A 114 -0.06 -5.50 11.30
C LEU A 114 -0.74 -6.55 12.18
N ALA A 115 -1.95 -6.98 11.82
CA ALA A 115 -2.67 -7.99 12.56
C ALA A 115 -1.96 -9.35 12.45
N LEU A 116 -1.71 -9.85 11.25
CA LEU A 116 -1.27 -11.24 11.06
C LEU A 116 0.22 -11.51 11.25
N SER A 117 1.08 -10.47 11.29
CA SER A 117 2.52 -10.66 11.42
C SER A 117 2.97 -11.46 12.65
N PRO A 118 2.46 -11.22 13.88
CA PRO A 118 2.87 -11.98 15.06
C PRO A 118 2.62 -13.50 14.94
N TRP A 119 1.54 -13.89 14.25
CA TRP A 119 1.20 -15.30 14.03
C TRP A 119 1.90 -15.93 12.82
N LEU A 120 2.53 -15.12 11.97
CA LEU A 120 3.26 -15.55 10.77
C LEU A 120 4.77 -15.32 10.92
N GLU A 121 5.28 -15.43 12.16
CA GLU A 121 6.70 -15.25 12.51
C GLU A 121 7.29 -13.92 12.02
N TRP A 122 6.48 -12.86 12.00
CA TRP A 122 6.85 -11.52 11.52
C TRP A 122 7.26 -11.45 10.04
N ARG A 123 7.09 -12.53 9.27
CA ARG A 123 7.45 -12.62 7.85
C ARG A 123 6.72 -11.60 6.96
N PRO A 124 5.40 -11.33 7.14
CA PRO A 124 4.73 -10.31 6.33
C PRO A 124 5.35 -8.92 6.53
N LEU A 125 5.65 -8.56 7.79
CA LEU A 125 6.30 -7.29 8.13
C LEU A 125 7.74 -7.22 7.58
N ALA A 126 8.49 -8.33 7.66
CA ALA A 126 9.82 -8.39 7.07
C ALA A 126 9.77 -8.18 5.54
N ALA A 127 8.85 -8.85 4.83
CA ALA A 127 8.65 -8.61 3.39
C ALA A 127 8.22 -7.17 3.09
N TYR A 128 7.35 -6.60 3.95
CA TYR A 128 6.90 -5.22 3.86
C TYR A 128 8.06 -4.22 3.91
N VAL A 129 9.12 -4.49 4.66
CA VAL A 129 10.28 -3.59 4.78
C VAL A 129 11.36 -3.91 3.75
N LEU A 130 11.67 -5.18 3.55
CA LEU A 130 12.86 -5.63 2.81
C LEU A 130 12.61 -5.81 1.32
N VAL A 131 11.36 -6.00 0.89
CA VAL A 131 11.03 -6.35 -0.49
C VAL A 131 10.00 -5.40 -1.09
N SER A 132 10.25 -4.10 -0.90
CA SER A 132 9.36 -3.00 -1.29
C SER A 132 8.76 -3.08 -2.70
N PRO A 133 9.54 -3.34 -3.78
CA PRO A 133 8.98 -3.46 -5.13
C PRO A 133 7.91 -4.56 -5.25
N LEU A 134 8.08 -5.70 -4.59
CA LEU A 134 7.09 -6.78 -4.63
C LEU A 134 5.86 -6.43 -3.80
N VAL A 135 6.02 -5.68 -2.71
CA VAL A 135 4.89 -5.14 -1.93
C VAL A 135 4.06 -4.18 -2.79
N ALA A 136 4.70 -3.34 -3.60
CA ALA A 136 4.00 -2.48 -4.56
C ALA A 136 3.19 -3.29 -5.59
N VAL A 137 3.71 -4.42 -6.08
CA VAL A 137 2.96 -5.34 -6.96
C VAL A 137 1.75 -5.93 -6.25
N VAL A 138 1.93 -6.47 -5.04
CA VAL A 138 0.84 -7.05 -4.23
C VAL A 138 -0.22 -5.99 -3.92
N SER A 139 0.22 -4.79 -3.55
CA SER A 139 -0.63 -3.61 -3.31
C SER A 139 -1.45 -3.25 -4.55
N TYR A 140 -0.85 -3.24 -5.73
CA TYR A 140 -1.55 -2.96 -6.98
C TYR A 140 -2.56 -4.06 -7.34
N ILE A 141 -2.20 -5.34 -7.15
CA ILE A 141 -3.13 -6.46 -7.34
C ILE A 141 -4.33 -6.32 -6.38
N ALA A 142 -4.08 -6.02 -5.10
CA ALA A 142 -5.13 -5.78 -4.11
C ALA A 142 -6.07 -4.66 -4.54
N TYR A 143 -5.53 -3.54 -5.02
CA TYR A 143 -6.33 -2.46 -5.60
C TYR A 143 -7.18 -2.92 -6.78
N ARG A 144 -6.63 -3.72 -7.70
CA ARG A 144 -7.40 -4.22 -8.86
C ARG A 144 -8.54 -5.14 -8.44
N LEU A 145 -8.29 -6.05 -7.50
CA LEU A 145 -9.31 -6.94 -6.94
C LEU A 145 -10.42 -6.14 -6.24
N GLN A 146 -10.04 -5.19 -5.39
CA GLN A 146 -10.96 -4.31 -4.70
C GLN A 146 -11.79 -3.47 -5.69
N LEU A 147 -11.17 -2.92 -6.73
CA LEU A 147 -11.86 -2.14 -7.75
C LEU A 147 -12.85 -3.00 -8.54
N MET A 148 -12.49 -4.24 -8.86
CA MET A 148 -13.39 -5.17 -9.53
C MET A 148 -14.61 -5.48 -8.68
N GLU A 149 -14.44 -5.68 -7.38
CA GLU A 149 -15.55 -5.90 -6.47
C GLU A 149 -16.45 -4.66 -6.35
N MET A 150 -15.88 -3.48 -6.11
CA MET A 150 -16.67 -2.26 -5.93
C MET A 150 -17.42 -1.85 -7.20
N ARG A 151 -16.89 -2.15 -8.39
CA ARG A 151 -17.58 -1.88 -9.67
C ARG A 151 -18.81 -2.74 -9.92
N ARG A 152 -18.94 -3.89 -9.25
CA ARG A 152 -20.11 -4.77 -9.38
C ARG A 152 -21.31 -4.27 -8.58
N ARG A 153 -21.14 -3.20 -7.80
CA ARG A 153 -22.15 -2.69 -6.88
C ARG A 153 -22.73 -1.38 -7.39
N ALA A 154 -24.00 -1.14 -7.07
CA ALA A 154 -24.71 0.08 -7.48
C ALA A 154 -24.17 1.32 -6.75
N GLU A 155 -23.70 1.14 -5.52
CA GLU A 155 -23.09 2.19 -4.71
C GLU A 155 -21.57 1.97 -4.59
N CYS A 156 -20.85 3.05 -4.25
CA CYS A 156 -19.43 2.99 -3.92
C CYS A 156 -19.24 2.30 -2.57
N GLU A 157 -19.24 0.97 -2.57
CA GLU A 157 -19.15 0.17 -1.35
C GLU A 157 -18.37 -1.14 -1.55
N THR A 158 -17.90 -1.73 -0.45
CA THR A 158 -17.24 -3.03 -0.42
C THR A 158 -17.79 -3.87 0.73
N SER A 159 -17.97 -5.18 0.51
CA SER A 159 -18.45 -6.04 1.59
C SER A 159 -17.37 -6.29 2.64
N TRP A 160 -17.81 -6.43 3.90
CA TRP A 160 -16.93 -6.85 4.99
C TRP A 160 -16.26 -8.19 4.70
N ALA A 161 -16.98 -9.14 4.09
CA ALA A 161 -16.44 -10.46 3.76
C ALA A 161 -15.29 -10.37 2.75
N PHE A 162 -15.46 -9.58 1.68
CA PHE A 162 -14.41 -9.41 0.69
C PHE A 162 -13.20 -8.66 1.25
N TRP A 163 -13.44 -7.52 1.91
CA TRP A 163 -12.38 -6.71 2.50
C TRP A 163 -11.63 -7.47 3.62
N GLY A 164 -12.36 -8.20 4.46
CA GLY A 164 -11.78 -9.09 5.47
C GLY A 164 -10.98 -10.24 4.84
N GLY A 165 -11.47 -10.80 3.74
CA GLY A 165 -10.72 -11.78 2.95
C GLY A 165 -9.39 -11.23 2.44
N LEU A 166 -9.35 -9.99 1.96
CA LEU A 166 -8.10 -9.32 1.59
C LEU A 166 -7.17 -9.14 2.79
N CYS A 167 -7.69 -8.75 3.97
CA CYS A 167 -6.89 -8.63 5.18
C CYS A 167 -6.21 -9.93 5.59
N LEU A 168 -6.80 -11.09 5.25
CA LEU A 168 -6.22 -12.40 5.52
C LEU A 168 -5.25 -12.83 4.42
N ILE A 169 -5.64 -12.71 3.15
CA ILE A 169 -4.88 -13.24 2.02
C ILE A 169 -3.60 -12.44 1.76
N LEU A 170 -3.65 -11.11 1.85
CA LEU A 170 -2.51 -10.24 1.54
C LEU A 170 -1.27 -10.49 2.42
N PRO A 171 -1.36 -10.54 3.77
CA PRO A 171 -0.20 -10.84 4.59
C PRO A 171 0.32 -12.27 4.39
N VAL A 172 -0.55 -13.25 4.10
CA VAL A 172 -0.12 -14.61 3.75
C VAL A 172 0.66 -14.62 2.44
N ALA A 173 0.19 -13.88 1.43
CA ALA A 173 0.92 -13.70 0.16
C ALA A 173 2.28 -13.04 0.39
N LEU A 174 2.37 -12.04 1.27
CA LEU A 174 3.64 -11.40 1.64
C LEU A 174 4.57 -12.35 2.41
N ALA A 175 4.07 -13.13 3.35
CA ALA A 175 4.88 -14.14 4.05
C ALA A 175 5.44 -15.20 3.09
N TRP A 176 4.62 -15.65 2.14
CA TRP A 176 5.06 -16.58 1.10
C TRP A 176 6.13 -15.96 0.19
N LEU A 177 5.93 -14.70 -0.19
CA LEU A 177 6.92 -13.89 -0.92
C LEU A 177 8.23 -13.76 -0.13
N ALA A 178 8.17 -13.52 1.19
CA ALA A 178 9.36 -13.45 2.04
C ALA A 178 10.20 -14.73 1.90
N VAL A 179 9.57 -15.91 1.99
CA VAL A 179 10.27 -17.20 1.90
C VAL A 179 10.90 -17.43 0.53
N ARG A 180 10.23 -17.03 -0.55
CA ARG A 180 10.67 -17.32 -1.92
C ARG A 180 11.60 -16.26 -2.51
N ALA A 181 11.38 -14.99 -2.17
CA ALA A 181 12.10 -13.86 -2.74
C ALA A 181 13.41 -13.56 -1.99
N MET A 182 13.49 -13.76 -0.67
CA MET A 182 14.74 -13.51 0.08
C MET A 182 15.94 -14.28 -0.50
N PRO A 183 15.83 -15.59 -0.77
CA PRO A 183 16.94 -16.35 -1.35
C PRO A 183 17.34 -15.79 -2.71
N LEU A 184 16.36 -15.53 -3.58
CA LEU A 184 16.60 -15.04 -4.94
C LEU A 184 17.26 -13.65 -4.96
N LEU A 185 16.87 -12.76 -4.04
CA LEU A 185 17.48 -11.43 -3.93
C LEU A 185 18.93 -11.54 -3.46
N LEU A 186 19.22 -12.40 -2.48
CA LEU A 186 20.59 -12.62 -1.99
C LEU A 186 21.53 -13.27 -3.01
N TYR A 187 21.00 -14.07 -3.95
CA TYR A 187 21.79 -14.68 -5.02
C TYR A 187 21.95 -13.79 -6.27
N LEU A 188 21.12 -12.75 -6.43
CA LEU A 188 21.10 -11.86 -7.61
C LEU A 188 21.70 -10.48 -7.35
N THR A 189 22.09 -10.18 -6.11
CA THR A 189 22.85 -8.99 -5.70
C THR A 189 24.26 -9.37 -5.29
#